data_AF-A0A1H1TVU9-F1
#
_entry.id   AF-A0A1H1TVU9-F1
#
_cell.length_a   1.000
_cell.length_b   1.000
_cell.length_c   1.000
_cell.angle_alpha   90.00
_cell.angle_beta   90.00
_cell.angle_gamma   90.00
#
_symmetry.space_group_name_H-M   'P 1'
#
loop_
_entity.id
_entity.type
_entity.pdbx_description
1 polymer ?
#
loop_
_entity_poly.entity_id
_entity_poly.type
_entity_poly.pdbx_seq_one_letter_code
_entity_poly.pdbx_strand_id
1 'polypeptide(L)'
;MVKKITPDPPPSSDDPVNPIRPDAARLLDTLALTLSKTVNHADPLCPTIFAIQPGVTAHDALSYVSKLLEVAELNGDEISLHENPVERTLFWGMLHSVEVAKAVVDALLEGAPPPLDV
;
A
#
# COMPACT_ATOMS: atom_id res chain seq x y z
N MET A 1 14.25 -59.19 19.68
CA MET A 1 13.10 -58.71 18.88
C MET A 1 12.55 -57.47 19.57
N VAL A 2 12.95 -56.28 19.11
CA VAL A 2 12.58 -54.99 19.73
C VAL A 2 11.36 -54.43 19.01
N LYS A 3 10.24 -54.26 19.73
CA LYS A 3 9.02 -53.64 19.20
C LYS A 3 9.25 -52.12 19.15
N LYS A 4 9.32 -51.57 17.94
CA LYS A 4 9.39 -50.14 17.66
C LYS A 4 8.15 -49.46 18.25
N ILE A 5 8.33 -48.70 19.33
CA ILE A 5 7.30 -47.84 19.91
C ILE A 5 7.17 -46.64 18.97
N THR A 6 6.03 -46.53 18.30
CA THR A 6 5.75 -45.40 17.41
C THR A 6 5.14 -44.31 18.29
N PRO A 7 5.63 -43.05 18.26
CA PRO A 7 5.02 -41.97 19.01
C PRO A 7 3.64 -41.67 18.42
N ASP A 8 2.64 -41.44 19.27
CA ASP A 8 1.31 -41.02 18.84
C ASP A 8 1.40 -39.66 18.11
N PRO A 9 0.61 -39.47 17.03
CA PRO A 9 0.55 -38.19 16.33
C PRO A 9 -0.06 -37.11 17.25
N PRO A 10 0.36 -35.85 17.12
CA PRO A 10 -0.27 -34.76 17.86
C PRO A 10 -1.75 -34.65 17.47
N PRO A 11 -2.64 -34.23 18.40
CA PRO A 11 -4.03 -34.01 18.07
C PRO A 11 -4.11 -32.97 16.96
N SER A 12 -4.80 -33.33 15.86
CA SER A 12 -5.21 -32.40 14.82
C SER A 12 -6.22 -31.43 15.44
N SER A 13 -5.73 -30.29 15.91
CA SER A 13 -6.57 -29.14 16.17
C SER A 13 -7.07 -28.61 14.83
N ASP A 14 -8.10 -29.26 14.28
CA ASP A 14 -8.97 -28.71 13.24
C ASP A 14 -9.88 -27.62 13.83
N ASP A 15 -9.29 -26.65 14.53
CA ASP A 15 -9.94 -25.37 14.66
C ASP A 15 -9.66 -24.63 13.36
N PRO A 16 -10.68 -24.31 12.55
CA PRO A 16 -10.51 -23.28 11.54
C PRO A 16 -10.27 -21.99 12.33
N VAL A 17 -9.00 -21.69 12.59
CA VAL A 17 -8.56 -20.32 12.85
C VAL A 17 -8.79 -19.60 11.54
N ASN A 18 -10.05 -19.28 11.26
CA ASN A 18 -10.40 -18.19 10.39
C ASN A 18 -9.76 -17.00 11.09
N PRO A 19 -8.67 -16.41 10.57
CA PRO A 19 -8.30 -15.12 11.06
C PRO A 19 -9.54 -14.27 10.80
N ILE A 20 -10.23 -13.86 11.86
CA ILE A 20 -11.24 -12.82 11.78
C ILE A 20 -10.42 -11.59 11.44
N ARG A 21 -10.02 -11.49 10.17
CA ARG A 21 -9.33 -10.32 9.64
C ARG A 21 -10.41 -9.26 9.69
N PRO A 22 -10.32 -8.27 10.59
CA PRO A 22 -11.29 -7.20 10.61
C PRO A 22 -11.40 -6.65 9.20
N ASP A 23 -12.65 -6.53 8.74
CA ASP A 23 -13.01 -6.02 7.43
C ASP A 23 -12.28 -4.70 7.19
N ALA A 24 -11.31 -4.66 6.27
CA ALA A 24 -10.40 -3.53 6.20
C ALA A 24 -11.08 -2.28 5.63
N ALA A 25 -12.23 -2.39 4.93
CA ALA A 25 -13.02 -1.21 4.58
C ALA A 25 -13.56 -0.55 5.84
N ARG A 26 -14.07 -1.35 6.79
CA ARG A 26 -14.53 -0.79 8.07
C ARG A 26 -13.40 -0.11 8.82
N LEU A 27 -12.13 -0.51 8.60
CA LEU A 27 -10.97 0.17 9.16
C LEU A 27 -10.61 1.45 8.38
N LEU A 28 -10.64 1.46 7.05
CA LEU A 28 -10.42 2.68 6.27
C LEU A 28 -11.52 3.72 6.54
N ASP A 29 -12.76 3.29 6.75
CA ASP A 29 -13.87 4.14 7.17
C ASP A 29 -13.69 4.71 8.59
N THR A 30 -12.88 4.05 9.42
CA THR A 30 -12.53 4.57 10.76
C THR A 30 -11.40 5.60 10.72
N LEU A 31 -10.65 5.71 9.61
CA LEU A 31 -9.64 6.74 9.46
C LEU A 31 -10.29 8.11 9.32
N ALA A 32 -9.64 9.13 9.88
CA ALA A 32 -10.10 10.49 9.73
C ALA A 32 -10.10 10.90 8.24
N LEU A 33 -11.12 11.67 7.85
CA LEU A 33 -11.15 12.32 6.55
C LEU A 33 -9.94 13.25 6.39
N THR A 34 -9.59 13.54 5.14
CA THR A 34 -8.54 14.54 4.88
C THR A 34 -8.89 15.86 5.57
N LEU A 35 -7.87 16.47 6.17
CA LEU A 35 -7.96 17.83 6.65
C LEU A 35 -7.58 18.79 5.52
N SER A 36 -8.12 20.01 5.61
CA SER A 36 -7.68 21.08 4.71
C SER A 36 -6.20 21.37 4.96
N LYS A 37 -5.40 21.30 3.90
CA LYS A 37 -3.99 21.71 3.93
C LYS A 37 -3.81 22.82 2.91
N THR A 38 -3.56 24.03 3.39
CA THR A 38 -3.33 25.18 2.52
C THR A 38 -1.95 25.09 1.86
N VAL A 39 -1.80 25.84 0.77
CA VAL A 39 -0.51 26.09 0.13
C VAL A 39 0.47 26.62 1.17
N ASN A 40 1.61 25.95 1.31
CA ASN A 40 2.71 26.29 2.18
C ASN A 40 3.92 26.73 1.34
N HIS A 41 4.35 27.99 1.55
CA HIS A 41 5.50 28.60 0.88
C HIS A 41 6.77 28.63 1.76
N ALA A 42 6.74 28.00 2.93
CA ALA A 42 7.84 28.06 3.90
C ALA A 42 9.11 27.33 3.43
N ASP A 43 8.96 26.33 2.54
CA ASP A 43 10.08 25.68 1.87
C ASP A 43 10.23 26.28 0.45
N PRO A 44 11.27 27.10 0.18
CA PRO A 44 11.48 27.67 -1.14
C PRO A 44 11.91 26.64 -2.20
N LEU A 45 12.38 25.46 -1.77
CA LEU A 45 12.84 24.39 -2.67
C LEU A 45 11.72 23.36 -2.93
N CYS A 46 10.78 23.20 -2.00
CA CYS A 46 9.64 22.30 -2.13
C CYS A 46 8.31 22.97 -1.71
N PRO A 47 7.88 24.08 -2.36
CA PRO A 47 6.61 24.70 -2.04
C PRO A 47 5.46 23.76 -2.43
N THR A 48 4.49 23.57 -1.53
CA THR A 48 3.28 22.84 -1.91
C THR A 48 2.45 23.77 -2.78
N ILE A 49 2.39 23.53 -4.09
CA ILE A 49 1.67 24.40 -5.03
C ILE A 49 0.16 24.10 -5.12
N PHE A 50 -0.31 23.04 -4.47
CA PHE A 50 -1.71 22.65 -4.40
C PHE A 50 -2.19 22.58 -2.95
N ALA A 51 -3.45 22.95 -2.72
CA ALA A 51 -4.13 22.75 -1.43
C ALA A 51 -4.87 21.40 -1.41
N ILE A 52 -4.87 20.72 -0.27
CA ILE A 52 -5.66 19.50 -0.05
C ILE A 52 -7.06 19.91 0.42
N GLN A 53 -8.09 19.41 -0.24
CA GLN A 53 -9.48 19.62 0.17
C GLN A 53 -9.83 18.76 1.39
N PRO A 54 -10.58 19.30 2.36
CA PRO A 54 -11.07 18.50 3.47
C PRO A 54 -12.17 17.53 3.03
N GLY A 55 -12.39 16.47 3.81
CA GLY A 55 -13.56 15.60 3.67
C GLY A 55 -13.40 14.44 2.69
N VAL A 56 -12.22 14.21 2.13
CA VAL A 56 -11.94 13.04 1.27
C VAL A 56 -11.74 11.82 2.16
N THR A 57 -12.37 10.70 1.79
CA THR A 57 -12.25 9.43 2.52
C THR A 57 -10.84 8.85 2.36
N ALA A 58 -10.40 8.04 3.32
CA ALA A 58 -9.12 7.35 3.19
C ALA A 58 -9.09 6.42 1.96
N HIS A 59 -10.22 5.75 1.66
CA HIS A 59 -10.36 4.92 0.47
C HIS A 59 -10.13 5.72 -0.82
N ASP A 60 -10.81 6.86 -1.00
CA ASP A 60 -10.66 7.66 -2.21
C ASP A 60 -9.24 8.24 -2.31
N ALA A 61 -8.71 8.77 -1.19
CA ALA A 61 -7.36 9.31 -1.15
C ALA A 61 -6.31 8.25 -1.55
N LEU A 62 -6.38 7.05 -0.98
CA LEU A 62 -5.48 5.94 -1.29
C LEU A 62 -5.66 5.45 -2.74
N SER A 63 -6.90 5.41 -3.25
CA SER A 63 -7.18 5.07 -4.65
C SER A 63 -6.51 6.05 -5.62
N TYR A 64 -6.52 7.35 -5.32
CA TYR A 64 -5.80 8.34 -6.11
C TYR A 64 -4.29 8.19 -5.98
N VAL A 65 -3.77 7.94 -4.77
CA VAL A 65 -2.34 7.71 -4.55
C VAL A 65 -1.84 6.49 -5.33
N SER A 66 -2.58 5.38 -5.34
CA SER A 66 -2.23 4.18 -6.11
C SER A 66 -2.03 4.49 -7.60
N LYS A 67 -2.94 5.27 -8.20
CA LYS A 67 -2.85 5.70 -9.60
C LYS A 67 -1.64 6.61 -9.86
N LEU A 68 -1.33 7.51 -8.93
CA LEU A 68 -0.15 8.37 -9.05
C LEU A 68 1.15 7.56 -8.97
N LEU A 69 1.21 6.56 -8.10
CA LEU A 69 2.35 5.65 -7.98
C LEU A 69 2.50 4.77 -9.23
N GLU A 70 1.40 4.26 -9.80
CA GLU A 70 1.40 3.53 -11.07
C GLU A 70 1.98 4.38 -12.21
N VAL A 71 1.57 5.64 -12.32
CA VAL A 71 2.14 6.57 -13.32
C VAL A 71 3.63 6.82 -13.05
N ALA A 72 4.04 6.93 -11.79
CA ALA A 72 5.45 7.10 -11.43
C ALA A 72 6.29 5.87 -11.79
N GLU A 73 5.76 4.66 -11.59
CA GLU A 73 6.40 3.40 -12.00
C GLU A 73 6.58 3.33 -13.52
N LEU A 74 5.50 3.54 -14.28
CA LEU A 74 5.54 3.50 -15.75
C LEU A 74 6.50 4.53 -16.32
N ASN A 75 6.50 5.75 -15.79
CA ASN A 75 7.46 6.79 -16.19
C ASN A 75 8.88 6.41 -15.79
N GLY A 76 9.06 5.79 -14.62
CA GLY A 76 10.36 5.41 -14.13
C GLY A 76 11.00 4.29 -14.95
N ASP A 77 10.22 3.28 -15.32
CA ASP A 77 10.68 2.22 -16.23
C ASP A 77 11.21 2.81 -17.54
N GLU A 78 10.46 3.73 -18.16
CA GLU A 78 10.88 4.39 -19.40
C GLU A 78 12.16 5.23 -19.24
N ILE A 79 12.28 5.98 -18.14
CA ILE A 79 13.48 6.78 -17.83
C ILE A 79 14.69 5.87 -17.63
N SER A 80 14.54 4.76 -16.90
CA SER A 80 15.62 3.84 -16.55
C SER A 80 16.33 3.22 -17.76
N LEU A 81 15.65 3.15 -18.92
CA LEU A 81 16.21 2.66 -20.19
C LEU A 81 17.27 3.60 -20.78
N HIS A 82 17.22 4.89 -20.42
CA HIS A 82 18.03 5.95 -21.01
C HIS A 82 19.17 6.41 -20.10
N GLU A 83 19.23 5.94 -18.85
CA GLU A 83 20.24 6.33 -17.89
C GLU A 83 21.57 5.59 -18.06
N ASN A 84 22.67 6.26 -17.68
CA ASN A 84 23.97 5.59 -17.62
C ASN A 84 23.98 4.53 -16.50
N PRO A 85 24.90 3.54 -16.52
CA PRO A 85 24.85 2.40 -15.59
C PRO A 85 24.88 2.76 -14.10
N VAL A 86 25.55 3.85 -13.71
CA VAL A 86 25.64 4.29 -12.30
C VAL A 86 24.35 4.96 -11.87
N GLU A 87 23.86 5.93 -12.64
CA GLU A 87 22.58 6.61 -12.40
C GLU A 87 21.43 5.62 -12.36
N ARG A 88 21.40 4.69 -13.33
CA ARG A 88 20.43 3.61 -13.40
C ARG A 88 20.34 2.81 -12.11
N THR A 89 21.47 2.51 -11.46
CA THR A 89 21.45 1.74 -10.21
C THR A 89 20.82 2.54 -9.07
N LEU A 90 21.11 3.84 -8.98
CA LEU A 90 20.50 4.74 -7.99
C LEU A 90 18.99 4.91 -8.27
N PHE A 91 18.64 5.06 -9.54
CA PHE A 91 17.26 5.21 -10.01
C PHE A 91 16.43 3.95 -9.74
N TRP A 92 16.96 2.75 -10.01
CA TRP A 92 16.30 1.49 -9.65
C TRP A 92 16.02 1.39 -8.15
N GLY A 93 16.94 1.86 -7.29
CA GLY A 93 16.70 1.90 -5.84
C GLY A 93 15.54 2.83 -5.46
N MET A 94 15.42 3.98 -6.14
CA MET A 94 14.27 4.88 -5.98
C MET A 94 12.99 4.25 -6.50
N LEU A 95 13.01 3.67 -7.72
CA LEU A 95 11.85 3.05 -8.37
C LEU A 95 11.29 1.92 -7.52
N HIS A 96 12.15 1.08 -6.93
CA HIS A 96 11.72 0.03 -6.02
C HIS A 96 10.99 0.58 -4.78
N SER A 97 11.36 1.76 -4.29
CA SER A 97 10.64 2.41 -3.19
C SER A 97 9.22 2.82 -3.61
N VAL A 98 9.03 3.19 -4.88
CA VAL A 98 7.71 3.49 -5.46
C VAL A 98 6.88 2.21 -5.59
N GLU A 99 7.45 1.14 -6.15
CA GLU A 99 6.81 -0.18 -6.28
C GLU A 99 6.30 -0.71 -4.93
N VAL A 100 7.14 -0.64 -3.90
CA VAL A 100 6.77 -1.08 -2.55
C VAL A 100 5.66 -0.19 -1.98
N ALA A 101 5.73 1.13 -2.18
CA ALA A 101 4.68 2.03 -1.73
C ALA A 101 3.34 1.71 -2.42
N LYS A 102 3.34 1.44 -3.73
CA LYS A 102 2.14 1.06 -4.47
C LYS A 102 1.58 -0.26 -3.97
N ALA A 103 2.42 -1.28 -3.84
CA ALA A 103 2.00 -2.59 -3.36
C ALA A 103 1.35 -2.53 -1.97
N VAL A 104 1.88 -1.69 -1.07
CA VAL A 104 1.27 -1.47 0.25
C VAL A 104 -0.08 -0.77 0.14
N VAL A 105 -0.20 0.27 -0.69
CA VAL A 105 -1.47 0.97 -0.91
C VAL A 105 -2.51 0.05 -1.54
N ASP A 106 -2.14 -0.73 -2.55
CA ASP A 106 -3.02 -1.68 -3.22
C ASP A 106 -3.47 -2.77 -2.23
N ALA A 107 -2.59 -3.29 -1.39
CA ALA A 107 -2.96 -4.25 -0.34
C ALA A 107 -3.92 -3.67 0.71
N LEU A 108 -3.84 -2.37 1.02
CA LEU A 108 -4.79 -1.69 1.90
C LEU A 108 -6.17 -1.53 1.23
N LEU A 109 -6.19 -1.23 -0.08
CA LEU A 109 -7.42 -1.08 -0.86
C LEU A 109 -8.09 -2.44 -1.14
N GLU A 110 -7.35 -3.49 -1.47
CA GLU A 110 -7.89 -4.85 -1.67
C GLU A 110 -8.49 -5.44 -0.40
N GLY A 111 -7.98 -5.05 0.77
CA GLY A 111 -8.58 -5.40 2.05
C GLY A 111 -9.95 -4.76 2.28
N ALA A 112 -10.32 -3.74 1.50
CA ALA A 112 -11.60 -3.05 1.58
C ALA A 112 -12.64 -3.68 0.64
N PRO A 113 -13.80 -4.17 1.12
CA PRO A 113 -14.91 -4.57 0.27
C PRO A 113 -15.37 -3.44 -0.67
N PRO A 114 -15.97 -3.81 -1.82
CA PRO A 114 -16.54 -2.83 -2.74
C PRO A 114 -17.62 -1.99 -2.05
N PRO A 115 -17.74 -0.69 -2.40
CA PRO A 115 -18.76 0.17 -1.82
C PRO A 115 -20.14 -0.46 -2.04
N LEU A 116 -20.92 -0.57 -0.96
CA LEU A 116 -22.31 -1.02 -1.03
C LEU A 116 -23.08 -0.02 -1.91
N ASP A 117 -23.54 -0.45 -3.08
CA ASP A 117 -24.47 0.33 -3.90
C ASP A 117 -25.71 0.68 -3.05
N VAL A 118 -25.93 1.98 -2.80
CA VAL A 118 -27.11 2.54 -2.12
C VAL A 118 -28.09 3.10 -3.15
#